data_AF-A0A918YUK5-F1
#
_entry.id   AF-A0A918YUK5-F1
#
_cell.length_a   1.000
_cell.length_b   1.000
_cell.length_c   1.000
_cell.angle_alpha   90.00
_cell.angle_beta   90.00
_cell.angle_gamma   90.00
#
_symmetry.space_group_name_H-M   'P 1'
#
loop_
_entity.id
_entity.type
_entity.pdbx_description
1 polymer ?
#
loop_
_entity_poly.entity_id
_entity_poly.type
_entity_poly.pdbx_seq_one_letter_code
_entity_poly.pdbx_strand_id
1 'polypeptide(L)'
;MKASLYPAQELRRRALTWAVKLRVNPRVIRVQEMRRKWGSCSSAGTVTLAADLVAQDERFQDYVIVHELLHLRYTSHGRMFKALMSAHVPEWRRIAVSKDRQRGAVGG
;
A
#
# COMPACT_ATOMS: atom_id res chain seq x y z
N MET A 1 9.55 -21.32 -1.25
CA MET A 1 9.70 -20.24 -0.24
C MET A 1 8.86 -20.61 0.97
N LYS A 2 9.41 -20.58 2.19
CA LYS A 2 8.63 -20.82 3.41
C LYS A 2 7.68 -19.64 3.60
N ALA A 3 6.37 -19.89 3.61
CA ALA A 3 5.41 -18.88 4.02
C ALA A 3 5.73 -18.47 5.46
N SER A 4 5.86 -17.17 5.73
CA SER A 4 6.03 -16.65 7.08
C SER A 4 4.87 -17.15 7.95
N LEU A 5 5.16 -17.56 9.19
CA LEU A 5 4.13 -17.94 10.16
C LEU A 5 3.25 -16.73 10.58
N TYR A 6 3.68 -15.51 10.25
CA TYR A 6 3.00 -14.27 10.62
C TYR A 6 2.88 -13.30 9.42
N PRO A 7 2.12 -13.65 8.37
CA PRO A 7 2.01 -12.84 7.16
C PRO A 7 1.55 -11.41 7.41
N ALA A 8 0.63 -11.22 8.35
CA ALA A 8 0.13 -9.90 8.71
C ALA A 8 1.20 -9.03 9.40
N GLN A 9 2.09 -9.63 10.18
CA GLN A 9 3.19 -8.90 10.81
C GLN A 9 4.24 -8.46 9.78
N GLU A 10 4.50 -9.29 8.76
CA GLU A 10 5.41 -8.95 7.67
C GLU A 10 4.94 -7.70 6.91
N LEU A 11 3.66 -7.66 6.51
CA LEU A 11 3.07 -6.49 5.86
C LEU A 11 3.11 -5.25 6.76
N ARG A 12 2.79 -5.40 8.06
CA ARG A 12 2.87 -4.28 9.01
C ARG A 12 4.29 -3.73 9.13
N ARG A 13 5.29 -4.61 9.23
CA ARG A 13 6.70 -4.22 9.31
C ARG A 13 7.13 -3.49 8.05
N ARG A 14 6.81 -4.03 6.87
CA ARG A 14 7.09 -3.39 5.58
C ARG A 14 6.43 -2.01 5.48
N ALA A 15 5.18 -1.88 5.92
CA ALA A 15 4.47 -0.61 5.94
C ALA A 15 5.09 0.42 6.91
N LEU A 16 5.54 0.01 8.09
CA LEU A 16 6.27 0.88 9.02
C LEU A 16 7.60 1.36 8.43
N THR A 17 8.35 0.48 7.77
CA THR A 17 9.59 0.85 7.06
C THR A 17 9.34 1.93 6.01
N TRP A 18 8.26 1.78 5.22
CA TRP A 18 7.87 2.80 4.25
C TRP A 18 7.38 4.09 4.89
N ALA A 19 6.64 4.02 6.00
CA ALA A 19 6.19 5.20 6.73
C ALA A 19 7.38 6.07 7.17
N VAL A 20 8.45 5.44 7.67
CA VAL A 20 9.71 6.12 8.01
C VAL A 20 10.36 6.75 6.76
N LYS A 21 10.50 5.99 5.67
CA LYS A 21 11.10 6.50 4.41
C LYS A 21 10.34 7.70 3.83
N LEU A 22 9.01 7.63 3.85
CA LEU A 22 8.12 8.68 3.37
C LEU A 22 7.95 9.82 4.38
N ARG A 23 8.45 9.64 5.62
CA ARG A 23 8.29 10.57 6.75
C ARG A 23 6.83 10.86 7.07
N VAL A 24 5.96 9.85 7.05
CA VAL A 24 4.54 9.95 7.41
C VAL A 24 4.24 9.13 8.65
N ASN A 25 3.21 9.52 9.41
CA ASN A 25 2.85 8.88 10.67
C ASN A 25 1.40 8.37 10.60
N PRO A 26 1.15 7.13 10.13
CA PRO A 26 -0.17 6.53 10.24
C PRO A 26 -0.55 6.38 11.70
N ARG A 27 -1.80 6.68 12.05
CA ARG A 27 -2.32 6.45 13.40
C ARG A 27 -2.41 4.96 13.71
N VAL A 28 -2.84 4.18 12.73
CA VAL A 28 -2.98 2.72 12.83
C VAL A 28 -2.65 2.10 11.48
N ILE A 29 -1.91 1.00 11.49
CA ILE A 29 -1.76 0.10 10.34
C ILE A 29 -2.53 -1.19 10.66
N ARG A 30 -3.55 -1.49 9.86
CA ARG A 30 -4.37 -2.70 9.96
C ARG A 30 -4.08 -3.63 8.80
N VAL A 31 -4.13 -4.93 9.09
CA VAL A 31 -4.11 -5.98 8.08
C VAL A 31 -5.32 -6.85 8.34
N GLN A 32 -6.19 -7.00 7.34
CA GLN A 32 -7.46 -7.73 7.48
C GLN A 32 -7.91 -8.28 6.11
N GLU A 33 -8.90 -9.15 6.11
CA GLU A 33 -9.52 -9.58 4.86
C GLU A 33 -10.24 -8.41 4.17
N MET A 34 -9.99 -8.22 2.88
CA MET A 34 -10.63 -7.20 2.07
C MET A 34 -11.07 -7.85 0.76
N ARG A 35 -12.33 -7.67 0.33
CA ARG A 35 -12.82 -8.35 -0.89
C ARG A 35 -12.64 -7.55 -2.18
N ARG A 36 -12.58 -6.21 -2.07
CA ARG A 36 -12.72 -5.30 -3.22
C ARG A 36 -11.46 -4.49 -3.54
N LYS A 37 -10.60 -4.25 -2.56
CA LYS A 37 -9.42 -3.38 -2.66
C LYS A 37 -8.22 -4.05 -2.00
N TRP A 38 -7.03 -3.67 -2.43
CA TRP A 38 -5.76 -4.11 -1.82
C TRP A 38 -5.36 -3.28 -0.60
N GLY A 39 -5.88 -2.06 -0.51
CA GLY A 39 -5.70 -1.19 0.65
C GLY A 39 -6.76 -0.08 0.70
N SER A 40 -6.74 0.67 1.80
CA SER A 40 -7.40 1.97 1.92
C SER A 40 -6.80 2.81 3.05
N CYS A 41 -6.83 4.13 2.91
CA CYS A 41 -6.51 5.07 3.96
C CYS A 41 -7.73 5.89 4.36
N SER A 42 -8.04 5.97 5.66
CA SER A 42 -9.09 6.87 6.16
C SER A 42 -8.54 8.26 6.48
N SER A 43 -9.41 9.27 6.48
CA SER A 43 -9.08 10.63 6.94
C SER A 43 -8.61 10.68 8.40
N ALA A 44 -8.97 9.70 9.22
CA ALA A 44 -8.50 9.53 10.60
C ALA A 44 -7.08 8.92 10.70
N GLY A 45 -6.39 8.73 9.57
CA GLY A 45 -5.03 8.20 9.51
C GLY A 45 -4.93 6.68 9.73
N THR A 46 -6.00 5.93 9.48
CA THR A 46 -5.97 4.46 9.51
C THR A 46 -5.63 3.93 8.12
N VAL A 47 -4.47 3.29 7.99
CA VAL A 47 -4.06 2.56 6.79
C VAL A 47 -4.46 1.10 6.96
N THR A 48 -5.25 0.58 6.02
CA THR A 48 -5.70 -0.81 6.01
C THR A 48 -5.15 -1.50 4.77
N LEU A 49 -4.55 -2.68 4.95
CA LEU A 49 -4.01 -3.52 3.89
C LEU A 49 -4.75 -4.86 3.86
N ALA A 50 -4.96 -5.38 2.66
CA ALA A 50 -5.54 -6.70 2.48
C ALA A 50 -4.57 -7.80 2.96
N ALA A 51 -5.06 -8.77 3.73
CA ALA A 51 -4.22 -9.82 4.30
C ALA A 51 -3.51 -10.69 3.24
N ASP A 52 -4.17 -10.92 2.11
CA ASP A 52 -3.65 -11.67 0.97
C ASP A 52 -2.66 -10.87 0.11
N LEU A 53 -2.42 -9.59 0.42
CA LEU A 53 -1.39 -8.79 -0.24
C LEU A 53 0.01 -9.40 -0.03
N VAL A 54 0.25 -10.07 1.09
CA VAL A 54 1.52 -10.72 1.44
C VAL A 54 1.94 -11.81 0.44
N ALA A 55 0.97 -12.39 -0.27
CA ALA A 55 1.21 -13.44 -1.26
C ALA A 55 1.52 -12.87 -2.66
N GLN A 56 1.43 -11.55 -2.83
CA GLN A 56 1.78 -10.89 -4.08
C GLN A 56 3.27 -10.60 -4.15
N ASP A 57 3.77 -10.31 -5.36
CA ASP A 57 5.13 -9.85 -5.57
C ASP A 57 5.45 -8.62 -4.70
N GLU A 58 6.67 -8.56 -4.18
CA GLU A 58 7.13 -7.52 -3.27
C GLU A 58 6.97 -6.11 -3.84
N ARG A 59 7.16 -5.92 -5.16
CA ARG A 59 6.98 -4.60 -5.79
C ARG A 59 5.51 -4.18 -5.79
N PHE A 60 4.59 -5.14 -5.91
CA PHE A 60 3.17 -4.88 -5.79
C PHE A 60 2.78 -4.56 -4.34
N GLN A 61 3.37 -5.25 -3.36
CA GLN A 61 3.19 -4.91 -1.94
C GLN A 61 3.62 -3.47 -1.67
N ASP A 62 4.82 -3.09 -2.12
CA ASP A 62 5.36 -1.74 -1.96
C ASP A 62 4.49 -0.69 -2.66
N TYR A 63 4.01 -0.98 -3.87
CA TYR A 63 3.07 -0.12 -4.58
C TYR A 63 1.83 0.20 -3.75
N VAL A 64 1.13 -0.82 -3.22
CA VAL A 64 -0.09 -0.63 -2.43
C VAL A 64 0.23 0.13 -1.13
N ILE A 65 1.28 -0.28 -0.43
CA ILE A 65 1.68 0.34 0.84
C ILE A 65 2.02 1.82 0.66
N VAL A 66 2.87 2.15 -0.32
CA VAL A 66 3.28 3.53 -0.58
C VAL A 66 2.08 4.37 -1.00
N HIS A 67 1.20 3.84 -1.84
CA HIS A 67 -0.01 4.54 -2.25
C HIS A 67 -0.90 4.95 -1.06
N GLU A 68 -1.21 4.01 -0.16
CA GLU A 68 -2.04 4.29 1.00
C GLU A 68 -1.36 5.22 2.01
N LEU A 69 -0.04 5.09 2.18
CA LEU A 69 0.71 5.98 3.06
C LEU A 69 0.78 7.42 2.52
N LEU A 70 0.85 7.60 1.20
CA LEU A 70 0.82 8.93 0.58
C LEU A 70 -0.55 9.61 0.77
N HIS A 71 -1.63 8.84 0.91
CA HIS A 71 -2.95 9.40 1.24
C HIS A 71 -3.03 10.08 2.60
N LEU A 72 -2.09 9.82 3.51
CA LEU A 72 -1.96 10.58 4.76
C LEU A 72 -1.58 12.06 4.53
N ARG A 73 -1.02 12.39 3.37
CA ARG A 73 -0.61 13.75 3.00
C ARG A 73 -1.39 14.33 1.82
N TYR A 74 -1.87 13.47 0.93
CA TYR A 74 -2.47 13.87 -0.33
C TYR A 74 -3.80 13.16 -0.54
N THR A 75 -4.89 13.91 -0.53
CA THR A 75 -6.25 13.38 -0.71
C THR A 75 -6.57 12.97 -2.15
N SER A 76 -5.71 13.30 -3.12
CA SER A 76 -5.90 12.97 -4.53
C SER A 76 -4.59 12.59 -5.21
N HIS A 77 -4.69 11.85 -6.32
CA HIS A 77 -3.56 11.39 -7.14
C HIS A 77 -3.03 12.50 -8.07
N GLY A 78 -2.85 13.71 -7.53
CA GLY A 78 -2.32 14.86 -8.25
C GLY A 78 -0.85 14.72 -8.67
N ARG A 79 -0.28 15.80 -9.23
CA ARG A 79 1.12 15.80 -9.73
C ARG A 79 2.13 15.37 -8.65
N MET A 80 2.00 15.90 -7.43
CA MET A 80 2.93 15.59 -6.34
C MET A 80 2.83 14.11 -5.92
N PHE A 81 1.62 13.58 -5.80
CA PHE A 81 1.39 12.16 -5.51
C PHE A 81 2.08 11.28 -6.55
N LYS A 82 1.84 11.56 -7.85
CA LYS A 82 2.43 10.80 -8.96
C LYS A 82 3.96 10.90 -8.98
N ALA A 83 4.52 12.06 -8.65
CA ALA A 83 5.97 12.27 -8.58
C ALA A 83 6.60 11.42 -7.46
N LEU A 84 6.00 11.42 -6.27
CA LEU A 84 6.47 10.59 -5.14
C LEU A 84 6.33 9.10 -5.42
N MET A 85 5.22 8.68 -6.04
CA MET A 85 5.07 7.30 -6.51
C MET A 85 6.20 6.92 -7.48
N SER A 86 6.50 7.75 -8.47
CA SER A 86 7.58 7.48 -9.43
C SER A 86 8.97 7.46 -8.78
N ALA A 87 9.20 8.28 -7.76
CA ALA A 87 10.48 8.33 -7.04
C ALA A 87 10.70 7.10 -6.15
N HIS A 88 9.65 6.58 -5.50
CA HIS A 88 9.76 5.50 -4.52
C HIS A 88 9.44 4.11 -5.08
N VAL A 89 8.54 4.03 -6.06
CA VAL A 89 8.14 2.79 -6.71
C VAL A 89 8.24 3.00 -8.23
N PRO A 90 9.46 2.88 -8.81
CA PRO A 90 9.63 2.98 -10.25
C PRO A 90 8.71 2.01 -10.99
N GLU A 91 8.20 2.42 -12.16
CA GLU A 91 7.27 1.62 -12.97
C GLU A 91 5.91 1.31 -12.28
N TRP A 92 5.53 2.03 -11.22
CA TRP A 92 4.26 1.82 -10.50
C TRP A 92 3.03 1.82 -11.42
N ARG A 93 3.07 2.55 -12.54
CA ARG A 93 1.98 2.58 -13.52
C ARG A 93 1.78 1.20 -14.17
N ARG A 94 2.87 0.50 -14.51
CA ARG A 94 2.80 -0.86 -15.06
C ARG A 94 2.32 -1.85 -13.99
N ILE A 95 2.81 -1.66 -12.76
CA ILE A 95 2.41 -2.47 -11.60
C ILE A 95 0.89 -2.34 -11.35
N ALA A 96 0.36 -1.10 -11.35
CA ALA A 96 -1.05 -0.81 -11.14
C ALA A 96 -1.97 -1.50 -12.16
N VAL A 97 -1.63 -1.40 -13.45
CA VAL A 97 -2.42 -2.00 -14.56
C VAL A 97 -2.51 -3.52 -14.45
N SER A 98 -1.45 -4.18 -13.98
CA SER A 98 -1.39 -5.65 -13.93
C SER A 98 -2.40 -6.30 -12.95
N LYS A 99 -2.88 -5.55 -11.95
CA LYS A 99 -3.69 -6.10 -10.84
C LYS A 99 -5.05 -5.42 -10.65
N ASP A 100 -5.32 -4.33 -11.37
CA ASP A 100 -6.64 -3.70 -11.45
C ASP A 100 -7.74 -4.67 -11.96
N ARG A 101 -7.33 -5.71 -12.70
CA ARG A 101 -8.21 -6.78 -13.20
C ARG A 101 -8.65 -7.81 -12.15
N GLN A 102 -8.00 -7.90 -10.97
CA GLN A 102 -8.27 -8.95 -9.97
C GLN A 102 -9.12 -8.45 -8.80
N ARG A 103 -8.88 -7.22 -8.34
CA ARG A 103 -9.65 -6.49 -7.33
C ARG A 103 -9.40 -5.01 -7.63
N GLY A 104 -10.45 -4.27 -8.00
CA GLY A 104 -10.35 -2.88 -8.45
C GLY A 104 -9.41 -2.04 -7.57
N ALA A 105 -8.71 -1.12 -8.21
CA ALA A 105 -7.59 -0.33 -7.70
C ALA A 105 -7.63 0.00 -6.20
N VAL A 106 -6.42 0.09 -5.66
CA VAL A 106 -6.07 0.79 -4.41
C VAL A 106 -6.93 2.05 -4.31
N GLY A 107 -7.81 2.07 -3.32
CA GLY A 107 -8.94 2.99 -3.33
C GLY A 107 -8.49 4.41 -3.05
N GLY A 108 -8.84 5.34 -3.95
CA GLY A 108 -8.73 6.77 -3.69
C GLY A 108 -9.56 7.24 -2.50
#